data_AF-A0A961MQ26-F1
#
_entry.id   AF-A0A961MQ26-F1
#
_cell.length_a   1.000
_cell.length_b   1.000
_cell.length_c   1.000
_cell.angle_alpha   90.00
_cell.angle_beta   90.00
_cell.angle_gamma   90.00
#
_symmetry.space_group_name_H-M   'P 1'
#
loop_
_entity.id
_entity.type
_entity.pdbx_description
1 polymer ?
#
loop_
_entity_poly.entity_id
_entity_poly.type
_entity_poly.pdbx_seq_one_letter_code
_entity_poly.pdbx_strand_id
1 'polypeptide(L)'
;MLCCETGGTAAQDVEDLAVFVSQLDALGLPARVHVLSVPEGLNRNVQFDLAPYLFDGALAAGDRVVVVGAQRLTDQTLLRLRRIAGSAGPECLAFGTFRTRQAMLGAKAKLSYVLGCEPRIVDVTEDAPEEVDENRTCPVFGVARRAGPERLPHVLLVEPDLADRAQAAALGALSLSRQFRSSVLTDGKSKHDWIASHGREIDFYHYGETLPAALAARVDVLVSFVPLQKNYRLQSLVANLVASGGALVDSTPAHAIARAG
;
A
#
# COMPACT_ATOMS: atom_id res chain seq x y z
N MET A 1 9.82 11.65 -15.08
CA MET A 1 8.67 10.98 -14.42
C MET A 1 9.10 9.60 -13.94
N LEU A 2 8.41 9.01 -12.95
CA LEU A 2 8.57 7.60 -12.60
C LEU A 2 7.41 6.80 -13.22
N CYS A 3 7.71 5.94 -14.19
CA CYS A 3 6.76 4.98 -14.74
C CYS A 3 6.80 3.71 -13.89
N CYS A 4 5.76 3.50 -13.08
CA CYS A 4 5.67 2.40 -12.15
C CYS A 4 4.93 1.20 -12.78
N GLU A 5 5.51 0.02 -12.62
CA GLU A 5 5.03 -1.25 -13.16
C GLU A 5 5.08 -2.32 -12.09
N THR A 6 4.20 -3.32 -12.18
CA THR A 6 4.27 -4.51 -11.33
C THR A 6 4.76 -5.72 -12.13
N GLY A 7 5.61 -6.52 -11.49
CA GLY A 7 6.17 -7.76 -12.04
C GLY A 7 5.11 -8.84 -12.24
N GLY A 8 4.17 -8.92 -11.30
CA GLY A 8 3.06 -9.87 -11.32
C GLY A 8 1.87 -9.43 -12.16
N THR A 9 0.84 -10.27 -12.21
CA THR A 9 -0.39 -10.04 -12.98
C THR A 9 -1.65 -10.30 -12.15
N ALA A 10 -1.52 -10.65 -10.87
CA ALA A 10 -2.66 -10.83 -9.99
C ALA A 10 -3.29 -9.48 -9.65
N ALA A 11 -4.59 -9.49 -9.33
CA ALA A 11 -5.30 -8.27 -8.93
C ALA A 11 -4.64 -7.57 -7.72
N GLN A 12 -4.11 -8.36 -6.78
CA GLN A 12 -3.36 -7.83 -5.63
C GLN A 12 -2.10 -7.08 -6.04
N ASP A 13 -1.38 -7.56 -7.05
CA ASP A 13 -0.14 -6.91 -7.51
C ASP A 13 -0.43 -5.50 -8.07
N VAL A 14 -1.62 -5.31 -8.64
CA VAL A 14 -2.08 -4.02 -9.18
C VAL A 14 -2.64 -3.12 -8.08
N GLU A 15 -3.30 -3.68 -7.06
CA GLU A 15 -3.72 -2.94 -5.88
C GLU A 15 -2.50 -2.40 -5.10
N ASP A 16 -1.48 -3.23 -4.90
CA ASP A 16 -0.24 -2.82 -4.24
C ASP A 16 0.48 -1.73 -5.03
N LEU A 17 0.50 -1.84 -6.37
CA LEU A 17 1.02 -0.80 -7.26
C LEU A 17 0.25 0.52 -7.11
N ALA A 18 -1.08 0.48 -7.00
CA ALA A 18 -1.90 1.67 -6.79
C ALA A 18 -1.55 2.37 -5.48
N VAL A 19 -1.41 1.60 -4.40
CA VAL A 19 -0.95 2.12 -3.10
C VAL A 19 0.44 2.71 -3.24
N PHE A 20 1.40 1.98 -3.81
CA PHE A 20 2.79 2.43 -3.97
C PHE A 20 2.89 3.76 -4.75
N VAL A 21 2.20 3.87 -5.88
CA VAL A 21 2.20 5.09 -6.71
C VAL A 21 1.56 6.26 -5.97
N SER A 22 0.49 6.02 -5.22
CA SER A 22 -0.12 7.07 -4.38
C SER A 22 0.83 7.59 -3.29
N GLN A 23 1.68 6.73 -2.73
CA GLN A 23 2.68 7.14 -1.74
C GLN A 23 3.77 7.99 -2.37
N LEU A 24 4.25 7.62 -3.55
CA LEU A 24 5.23 8.42 -4.29
C LEU A 24 4.66 9.80 -4.65
N ASP A 25 3.42 9.86 -5.11
CA ASP A 25 2.74 11.13 -5.40
C ASP A 25 2.56 11.99 -4.14
N ALA A 26 2.23 11.36 -3.01
CA ALA A 26 2.14 12.05 -1.71
C ALA A 26 3.50 12.60 -1.21
N LEU A 27 4.62 12.01 -1.65
CA LEU A 27 5.98 12.57 -1.45
C LEU A 27 6.33 13.70 -2.45
N GLY A 28 5.45 14.00 -3.39
CA GLY A 28 5.70 14.96 -4.47
C GLY A 28 6.56 14.39 -5.60
N LEU A 29 6.70 13.07 -5.70
CA LEU A 29 7.38 12.41 -6.80
C LEU A 29 6.36 12.12 -7.93
N PRO A 30 6.63 12.54 -9.18
CA PRO A 30 5.68 12.35 -10.28
C PRO A 30 5.67 10.90 -10.76
N ALA A 31 4.94 10.05 -10.04
CA ALA A 31 4.75 8.64 -10.35
C ALA A 31 3.47 8.41 -11.17
N ARG A 32 3.57 7.54 -12.18
CA ARG A 32 2.48 7.25 -13.12
C ARG A 32 2.50 5.77 -13.50
N VAL A 33 1.35 5.24 -13.93
CA VAL A 33 1.16 3.86 -14.40
C VAL A 33 0.67 3.91 -15.84
N HIS A 34 1.30 3.14 -16.73
CA HIS A 34 0.90 3.13 -18.13
C HIS A 34 -0.45 2.42 -18.30
N VAL A 35 -1.35 2.93 -19.13
CA VAL A 35 -2.70 2.34 -19.33
C VAL A 35 -2.66 0.85 -19.74
N LEU A 36 -1.68 0.46 -20.54
CA LEU A 36 -1.44 -0.94 -20.94
C LEU A 36 -1.18 -1.91 -19.77
N SER A 37 -0.89 -1.39 -18.58
CA SER A 37 -0.51 -2.16 -17.40
C SER A 37 -1.68 -2.41 -16.47
N VAL A 38 -2.83 -1.82 -16.78
CA VAL A 38 -4.09 -2.00 -16.05
C VAL A 38 -4.84 -3.17 -16.68
N PRO A 39 -4.98 -4.32 -16.00
CA PRO A 39 -5.76 -5.42 -16.52
C PRO A 39 -7.25 -5.08 -16.54
N GLU A 40 -8.00 -5.78 -17.39
CA GLU A 40 -9.46 -5.73 -17.37
C GLU A 40 -10.02 -6.40 -16.10
N GLY A 41 -11.24 -6.01 -15.70
CA GLY A 41 -11.94 -6.66 -14.59
C GLY A 41 -11.43 -6.32 -13.19
N LEU A 42 -10.62 -5.27 -13.04
CA LEU A 42 -10.25 -4.76 -11.70
C LEU A 42 -11.49 -4.35 -10.91
N ASN A 43 -11.41 -4.50 -9.58
CA ASN A 43 -12.41 -3.94 -8.68
C ASN A 43 -12.48 -2.41 -8.88
N ARG A 44 -13.69 -1.86 -8.87
CA ARG A 44 -13.99 -0.43 -8.95
C ARG A 44 -13.11 0.44 -8.03
N ASN A 45 -12.83 -0.02 -6.81
CA ASN A 45 -11.98 0.72 -5.86
C ASN A 45 -10.54 0.87 -6.38
N VAL A 46 -9.95 -0.22 -6.90
CA VAL A 46 -8.60 -0.20 -7.48
C VAL A 46 -8.56 0.68 -8.74
N GLN A 47 -9.63 0.66 -9.55
CA GLN A 47 -9.74 1.54 -10.72
C GLN A 47 -9.73 3.02 -10.30
N PHE A 48 -10.46 3.39 -9.25
CA PHE A 48 -10.47 4.75 -8.73
C PHE A 48 -9.16 5.16 -8.08
N ASP A 49 -8.52 4.24 -7.34
CA ASP A 49 -7.21 4.48 -6.74
C ASP A 49 -6.14 4.72 -7.82
N LEU A 50 -6.21 4.01 -8.96
CA LEU A 50 -5.25 4.16 -10.07
C LEU A 50 -5.54 5.34 -11.00
N ALA A 51 -6.81 5.70 -11.21
CA ALA A 51 -7.24 6.64 -12.24
C ALA A 51 -6.43 7.96 -12.28
N PRO A 52 -6.09 8.61 -11.15
CA PRO A 52 -5.30 9.85 -11.17
C PRO A 52 -3.86 9.69 -11.68
N TYR A 53 -3.36 8.45 -11.70
CA TYR A 53 -1.97 8.13 -11.99
C TYR A 53 -1.77 7.52 -13.38
N LEU A 54 -2.86 7.29 -14.12
CA LEU A 54 -2.77 6.70 -15.45
C LEU A 54 -2.20 7.69 -16.45
N PHE A 55 -1.38 7.18 -17.37
CA PHE A 55 -0.93 7.91 -18.54
C PHE A 55 -0.96 7.03 -19.79
N ASP A 56 -1.20 7.66 -20.92
CA ASP A 56 -1.21 7.03 -22.24
C ASP A 56 -0.22 7.79 -23.13
N GLY A 57 0.96 7.21 -23.32
CA GLY A 57 2.06 7.85 -24.05
C GLY A 57 3.38 7.11 -23.90
N ALA A 58 4.33 7.41 -24.78
CA ALA A 58 5.68 6.86 -24.70
C ALA A 58 6.47 7.54 -23.58
N LEU A 59 7.43 6.81 -23.00
CA LEU A 59 8.39 7.40 -22.06
C LEU A 59 9.30 8.40 -22.78
N ALA A 60 9.53 9.54 -22.14
CA ALA A 60 10.45 10.57 -22.61
C ALA A 60 11.88 10.28 -22.17
N ALA A 61 12.85 10.95 -22.81
CA ALA A 61 14.23 10.91 -22.36
C ALA A 61 14.35 11.47 -20.92
N GLY A 62 14.96 10.69 -20.03
CA GLY A 62 15.08 11.03 -18.59
C GLY A 62 13.94 10.50 -17.72
N ASP A 63 12.93 9.85 -18.29
CA ASP A 63 11.99 9.06 -17.51
C ASP A 63 12.66 7.79 -16.98
N ARG A 64 12.15 7.33 -15.83
CA ARG A 64 12.65 6.14 -15.14
C ARG A 64 11.54 5.11 -15.03
N VAL A 65 11.90 3.84 -15.16
CA VAL A 65 11.00 2.72 -14.90
C VAL A 65 11.23 2.22 -13.48
N VAL A 66 10.15 2.10 -12.71
CA VAL A 66 10.15 1.49 -11.38
C VAL A 66 9.34 0.21 -11.45
N VAL A 67 9.97 -0.94 -11.23
CA VAL A 67 9.28 -2.24 -11.21
C VAL A 67 9.13 -2.71 -9.77
N VAL A 68 7.92 -2.93 -9.29
CA VAL A 68 7.66 -3.59 -8.01
C VAL A 68 7.35 -5.08 -8.22
N GLY A 69 7.65 -5.93 -7.26
CA GLY A 69 7.44 -7.37 -7.36
C GLY A 69 8.31 -8.05 -8.43
N ALA A 70 9.56 -7.62 -8.61
CA ALA A 70 10.45 -8.09 -9.66
C ALA A 70 10.76 -9.61 -9.62
N GLN A 71 10.60 -10.26 -8.46
CA GLN A 71 10.67 -11.72 -8.34
C GLN A 71 9.53 -12.45 -9.08
N ARG A 72 8.45 -11.74 -9.42
CA ARG A 72 7.23 -12.28 -10.06
C ARG A 72 7.17 -12.02 -11.57
N LEU A 73 8.26 -11.54 -12.18
CA LEU A 73 8.30 -11.20 -13.60
C LEU A 73 7.84 -12.36 -14.49
N THR A 74 6.79 -12.09 -15.26
CA THR A 74 6.26 -12.98 -16.31
C THR A 74 6.66 -12.50 -17.70
N ASP A 75 6.61 -13.38 -18.69
CA ASP A 75 6.87 -13.01 -20.10
C ASP A 75 5.89 -11.95 -20.61
N GLN A 76 4.63 -11.99 -20.15
CA GLN A 76 3.63 -10.98 -20.47
C GLN A 76 4.03 -9.60 -19.94
N THR A 77 4.47 -9.53 -18.68
CA THR A 77 4.96 -8.29 -18.06
C THR A 77 6.21 -7.77 -18.79
N LEU A 78 7.15 -8.66 -19.14
CA LEU A 78 8.36 -8.30 -19.87
C LEU A 78 8.06 -7.76 -21.27
N LEU A 79 7.14 -8.39 -22.01
CA LEU A 79 6.70 -7.89 -23.32
C LEU A 79 6.03 -6.52 -23.21
N ARG A 80 5.24 -6.30 -22.16
CA ARG A 80 4.61 -4.99 -21.88
C ARG A 80 5.65 -3.92 -21.56
N LEU A 81 6.58 -4.21 -20.66
CA LEU A 81 7.71 -3.32 -20.32
C LEU A 81 8.50 -2.91 -21.56
N ARG A 82 8.76 -3.85 -22.48
CA ARG A 82 9.43 -3.56 -23.75
C ARG A 82 8.67 -2.53 -24.59
N ARG A 83 7.34 -2.66 -24.66
CA ARG A 83 6.49 -1.74 -25.43
C ARG A 83 6.45 -0.35 -24.82
N ILE A 84 6.36 -0.27 -23.49
CA ILE A 84 6.32 1.01 -22.75
C ILE A 84 7.66 1.73 -22.84
N ALA A 85 8.77 1.02 -22.61
CA ALA A 85 10.11 1.59 -22.66
C ALA A 85 10.52 2.03 -24.07
N GLY A 86 10.00 1.36 -25.10
CA GLY A 86 10.32 1.66 -26.50
C GLY A 86 11.83 1.62 -26.75
N SER A 87 12.35 2.67 -27.40
CA SER A 87 13.79 2.86 -27.64
C SER A 87 14.45 3.81 -26.63
N ALA A 88 13.76 4.23 -25.57
CA ALA A 88 14.25 5.27 -24.66
C ALA A 88 15.40 4.81 -23.76
N GLY A 89 15.59 3.49 -23.59
CA GLY A 89 16.60 2.93 -22.69
C GLY A 89 16.54 3.52 -21.27
N PRO A 90 15.34 3.58 -20.63
CA PRO A 90 15.16 4.31 -19.38
C PRO A 90 15.98 3.68 -18.26
N GLU A 91 16.41 4.48 -17.28
CA GLU A 91 16.95 3.94 -16.04
C GLU A 91 15.88 3.08 -15.36
N CYS A 92 16.28 1.94 -14.81
CA CYS A 92 15.36 1.01 -14.16
C CYS A 92 15.75 0.78 -12.71
N LEU A 93 14.79 1.01 -11.80
CA LEU A 93 14.86 0.60 -10.41
C LEU A 93 13.84 -0.51 -10.19
N ALA A 94 14.25 -1.65 -9.67
CA ALA A 94 13.35 -2.78 -9.44
C ALA A 94 13.41 -3.25 -7.99
N PHE A 95 12.25 -3.36 -7.36
CA PHE A 95 12.05 -3.87 -6.02
C PHE A 95 11.52 -5.29 -6.09
N GLY A 96 11.99 -6.15 -5.19
CA GLY A 96 11.43 -7.48 -5.04
C GLY A 96 11.91 -8.18 -3.78
N THR A 97 11.31 -9.32 -3.49
CA THR A 97 11.71 -10.23 -2.40
C THR A 97 12.35 -11.45 -3.03
N PHE A 98 13.65 -11.65 -2.87
CA PHE A 98 14.37 -12.74 -3.54
C PHE A 98 14.85 -13.80 -2.54
N ARG A 99 14.31 -15.02 -2.64
CA ARG A 99 14.76 -16.16 -1.83
C ARG A 99 16.24 -16.50 -2.01
N THR A 100 16.80 -16.20 -3.18
CA THR A 100 18.19 -16.52 -3.52
C THR A 100 18.81 -15.44 -4.39
N ARG A 101 20.13 -15.30 -4.28
CA ARG A 101 20.92 -14.45 -5.19
C ARG A 101 20.71 -14.83 -6.66
N GLN A 102 20.50 -16.11 -6.97
CA GLN A 102 20.24 -16.56 -8.34
C GLN A 102 18.89 -16.04 -8.86
N ALA A 103 17.85 -16.02 -8.03
CA ALA A 103 16.56 -15.44 -8.40
C ALA A 103 16.68 -13.94 -8.68
N MET A 104 17.42 -13.21 -7.84
CA MET A 104 17.74 -11.79 -8.04
C MET A 104 18.50 -11.55 -9.35
N LEU A 105 19.56 -12.32 -9.61
CA LEU A 105 20.32 -12.23 -10.87
C LEU A 105 19.46 -12.56 -12.10
N GLY A 106 18.55 -13.53 -11.97
CA GLY A 106 17.60 -13.88 -13.03
C GLY A 106 16.65 -12.73 -13.36
N ALA A 107 16.08 -12.07 -12.34
CA ALA A 107 15.24 -10.88 -12.54
C ALA A 107 16.03 -9.73 -13.17
N LYS A 108 17.25 -9.48 -12.68
CA LYS A 108 18.17 -8.48 -13.25
C LYS A 108 18.43 -8.71 -14.74
N ALA A 109 18.78 -9.94 -15.12
CA ALA A 109 19.05 -10.30 -16.51
C ALA A 109 17.83 -10.13 -17.43
N LYS A 110 16.64 -10.56 -16.97
CA LYS A 110 15.38 -10.40 -17.71
C LYS A 110 15.06 -8.94 -17.98
N LEU A 111 15.14 -8.10 -16.94
CA LEU A 111 14.88 -6.67 -17.05
C LEU A 111 15.93 -5.99 -17.95
N SER A 112 17.21 -6.35 -17.81
CA SER A 112 18.27 -5.81 -18.67
C SER A 112 18.04 -6.11 -20.14
N TYR A 113 17.65 -7.35 -20.45
CA TYR A 113 17.36 -7.76 -21.82
C TYR A 113 16.21 -6.94 -22.43
N VAL A 114 15.15 -6.70 -21.66
CA VAL A 114 13.94 -6.02 -22.14
C VAL A 114 14.10 -4.51 -22.23
N LEU A 115 14.76 -3.90 -21.25
CA LEU A 115 14.86 -2.44 -21.12
C LEU A 115 16.13 -1.89 -21.79
N GLY A 116 17.10 -2.75 -22.14
CA GLY A 116 18.36 -2.35 -22.74
C GLY A 116 19.30 -1.60 -21.77
N CYS A 117 19.04 -1.67 -20.47
CA CYS A 117 19.82 -1.00 -19.43
C CYS A 117 20.18 -1.97 -18.29
N GLU A 118 21.17 -1.65 -17.46
CA GLU A 118 21.40 -2.40 -16.22
C GLU A 118 20.45 -1.89 -15.12
N PRO A 119 19.46 -2.67 -14.64
CA PRO A 119 18.56 -2.21 -13.60
C PRO A 119 19.26 -2.26 -12.24
N ARG A 120 18.97 -1.28 -11.40
CA ARG A 120 19.28 -1.32 -9.98
C ARG A 120 18.23 -2.19 -9.29
N ILE A 121 18.64 -3.30 -8.70
CA ILE A 121 17.75 -4.16 -7.92
C ILE A 121 17.87 -3.78 -6.43
N VAL A 122 16.74 -3.70 -5.75
CA VAL A 122 16.65 -3.56 -4.29
C VAL A 122 15.87 -4.76 -3.76
N ASP A 123 16.53 -5.57 -2.94
CA ASP A 123 15.85 -6.65 -2.22
C ASP A 123 15.20 -6.05 -0.95
N VAL A 124 13.88 -6.10 -0.86
CA VAL A 124 13.13 -5.49 0.25
C VAL A 124 13.27 -6.28 1.56
N THR A 125 13.98 -7.41 1.55
CA THR A 125 14.23 -8.23 2.74
C THR A 125 15.63 -8.05 3.33
N GLU A 126 16.54 -7.32 2.68
CA GLU A 126 17.91 -7.12 3.19
C GLU A 126 17.94 -6.50 4.60
N ASP A 127 16.98 -5.63 4.91
CA ASP A 127 16.88 -4.95 6.21
C ASP A 127 16.06 -5.74 7.27
N ALA A 128 15.34 -6.79 6.87
CA ALA A 128 14.46 -7.57 7.75
C ALA A 128 14.35 -9.05 7.31
N PRO A 129 15.44 -9.84 7.41
CA PRO A 129 15.52 -11.18 6.83
C PRO A 129 14.67 -12.24 7.55
N GLU A 130 14.19 -11.97 8.77
CA GLU A 130 13.38 -12.92 9.55
C GLU A 130 11.89 -12.91 9.14
N GLU A 131 11.44 -11.92 8.37
CA GLU A 131 10.07 -11.78 7.87
C GLU A 131 10.02 -11.77 6.34
N VAL A 132 10.54 -12.81 5.69
CA VAL A 132 10.42 -12.98 4.22
C VAL A 132 8.95 -13.28 3.87
N ASP A 133 8.13 -12.25 3.78
CA ASP A 133 6.84 -12.36 3.08
C ASP A 133 7.11 -12.30 1.58
N GLU A 134 7.07 -13.46 0.94
CA GLU A 134 7.19 -13.60 -0.51
C GLU A 134 6.02 -12.98 -1.26
N ASN A 135 4.95 -12.63 -0.53
CA ASN A 135 3.84 -11.84 -1.03
C ASN A 135 4.06 -10.34 -0.99
N ARG A 136 5.11 -9.87 -0.34
CA ARG A 136 5.50 -8.46 -0.43
C ARG A 136 5.99 -8.16 -1.84
N THR A 137 5.23 -7.34 -2.55
CA THR A 137 5.54 -6.87 -3.91
C THR A 137 6.23 -5.51 -3.87
N CYS A 138 5.82 -4.65 -2.93
CA CYS A 138 6.23 -3.26 -2.86
C CYS A 138 7.01 -2.97 -1.57
N PRO A 139 7.99 -2.04 -1.60
CA PRO A 139 8.61 -1.56 -0.37
C PRO A 139 7.59 -0.79 0.48
N VAL A 140 7.73 -0.87 1.80
CA VAL A 140 6.92 -0.11 2.75
C VAL A 140 7.75 1.08 3.22
N PHE A 141 7.21 2.29 3.08
CA PHE A 141 7.83 3.51 3.57
C PHE A 141 6.74 4.49 4.00
N GLY A 142 7.10 5.40 4.92
CA GLY A 142 6.18 6.37 5.49
C GLY A 142 6.26 7.73 4.80
N VAL A 143 5.10 8.31 4.52
CA VAL A 143 4.93 9.67 4.02
C VAL A 143 4.45 10.54 5.16
N ALA A 144 5.36 11.37 5.67
CA ALA A 144 5.07 12.29 6.75
C ALA A 144 4.07 13.35 6.30
N ARG A 145 3.00 13.52 7.08
CA ARG A 145 2.08 14.63 6.91
C ARG A 145 2.68 15.91 7.50
N ARG A 146 2.42 17.05 6.87
CA ARG A 146 2.56 18.35 7.55
C ARG A 146 1.54 18.47 8.67
N ALA A 147 2.00 18.86 9.86
CA ALA A 147 1.14 19.14 10.99
C ALA A 147 0.04 20.14 10.58
N GLY A 148 -1.22 19.77 10.83
CA GLY A 148 -2.37 20.64 10.62
C GLY A 148 -2.62 21.55 11.83
N PRO A 149 -3.65 22.42 11.76
CA PRO A 149 -4.10 23.16 12.94
C PRO A 149 -4.50 22.20 14.07
N GLU A 150 -4.39 22.69 15.30
CA GLU A 150 -4.75 21.94 16.50
C GLU A 150 -6.21 21.46 16.40
N ARG A 151 -6.40 20.15 16.51
CA ARG A 151 -7.68 19.46 16.40
C ARG A 151 -7.80 18.43 17.51
N LEU A 152 -9.03 18.00 17.82
CA LEU A 152 -9.22 16.84 18.69
C LEU A 152 -8.47 15.63 18.10
N PRO A 153 -7.72 14.88 18.93
CA PRO A 153 -7.06 13.65 18.49
C PRO A 153 -8.05 12.69 17.82
N HIS A 154 -7.62 12.03 16.76
CA HIS A 154 -8.43 11.04 16.05
C HIS A 154 -7.84 9.65 16.21
N VAL A 155 -8.65 8.76 16.80
CA VAL A 155 -8.33 7.35 17.01
C VAL A 155 -8.95 6.53 15.89
N LEU A 156 -8.13 5.75 15.19
CA LEU A 156 -8.57 4.73 14.23
C LEU A 156 -8.46 3.35 14.86
N LEU A 157 -9.57 2.61 14.89
CA LEU A 157 -9.61 1.23 15.33
C LEU A 157 -9.58 0.32 14.10
N VAL A 158 -8.60 -0.59 14.01
CA VAL A 158 -8.42 -1.50 12.87
C VAL A 158 -8.87 -2.91 13.25
N GLU A 159 -9.93 -3.38 12.59
CA GLU A 159 -10.56 -4.69 12.78
C GLU A 159 -10.98 -5.02 14.21
N PRO A 160 -11.69 -4.12 14.93
CA PRO A 160 -12.34 -4.54 16.16
C PRO A 160 -13.36 -5.65 15.87
N ASP A 161 -13.56 -6.56 16.82
CA ASP A 161 -14.61 -7.56 16.72
C ASP A 161 -15.97 -6.90 17.04
N LEU A 162 -16.66 -6.49 15.98
CA LEU A 162 -17.96 -5.81 16.10
C LEU A 162 -19.11 -6.74 16.50
N ALA A 163 -18.92 -8.06 16.41
CA ALA A 163 -19.90 -9.02 16.90
C ALA A 163 -19.77 -9.25 18.42
N ASP A 164 -18.60 -8.98 18.99
CA ASP A 164 -18.41 -8.99 20.43
C ASP A 164 -19.16 -7.83 21.12
N ARG A 165 -20.03 -8.17 22.06
CA ARG A 165 -20.88 -7.18 22.74
C ARG A 165 -20.08 -6.19 23.58
N ALA A 166 -18.96 -6.61 24.18
CA ALA A 166 -18.16 -5.73 25.01
C ALA A 166 -17.41 -4.71 24.15
N GLN A 167 -16.84 -5.14 23.03
CA GLN A 167 -16.20 -4.25 22.06
C GLN A 167 -17.21 -3.31 21.39
N ALA A 168 -18.38 -3.81 21.00
CA ALA A 168 -19.45 -2.98 20.45
C ALA A 168 -19.91 -1.89 21.44
N ALA A 169 -20.12 -2.26 22.72
CA ALA A 169 -20.49 -1.31 23.76
C ALA A 169 -19.38 -0.29 24.04
N ALA A 170 -18.12 -0.73 24.07
CA ALA A 170 -16.97 0.16 24.22
C ALA A 170 -16.86 1.14 23.05
N LEU A 171 -17.07 0.67 21.83
CA LEU A 171 -17.09 1.50 20.62
C LEU A 171 -18.19 2.57 20.68
N GLY A 172 -19.39 2.21 21.13
CA GLY A 172 -20.47 3.17 21.39
C GLY A 172 -20.13 4.19 22.49
N ALA A 173 -19.40 3.79 23.53
CA ALA A 173 -18.92 4.74 24.54
C ALA A 173 -17.85 5.69 23.98
N LEU A 174 -16.95 5.18 23.13
CA LEU A 174 -15.91 5.97 22.47
C LEU A 174 -16.49 7.03 21.52
N SER A 175 -17.58 6.72 20.80
CA SER A 175 -18.23 7.66 19.87
C SER A 175 -18.86 8.88 20.56
N LEU A 176 -19.25 8.72 21.83
CA LEU A 176 -19.82 9.79 22.65
C LEU A 176 -18.76 10.67 23.33
N SER A 177 -17.48 10.29 23.24
CA SER A 177 -16.38 11.07 23.82
C SER A 177 -16.26 12.44 23.15
N ARG A 178 -15.99 13.47 23.96
CA ARG A 178 -15.66 14.83 23.48
C ARG A 178 -14.16 15.10 23.46
N GLN A 179 -13.34 14.16 23.91
CA GLN A 179 -11.89 14.32 24.04
C GLN A 179 -11.15 13.92 22.77
N PHE A 180 -11.75 13.07 21.94
CA PHE A 180 -11.19 12.57 20.70
C PHE A 180 -12.32 12.23 19.73
N ARG A 181 -11.96 12.05 18.47
CA ARG A 181 -12.81 11.44 17.44
C ARG A 181 -12.42 9.98 17.29
N SER A 182 -13.38 9.14 16.89
CA SER A 182 -13.12 7.75 16.57
C SER A 182 -13.60 7.40 15.17
N SER A 183 -12.86 6.53 14.51
CA SER A 183 -13.28 5.84 13.30
C SER A 183 -12.84 4.39 13.32
N VAL A 184 -13.46 3.57 12.48
CA VAL A 184 -13.19 2.14 12.36
C VAL A 184 -12.76 1.81 10.94
N LEU A 185 -11.70 1.03 10.79
CA LEU A 185 -11.30 0.40 9.54
C LEU A 185 -11.58 -1.10 9.65
N THR A 186 -12.46 -1.63 8.81
CA THR A 186 -12.86 -3.05 8.85
C THR A 186 -13.28 -3.56 7.48
N ASP A 187 -13.64 -4.84 7.36
CA ASP A 187 -14.17 -5.43 6.14
C ASP A 187 -15.55 -4.87 5.77
N GLY A 188 -15.93 -5.07 4.50
CA GLY A 188 -17.19 -4.54 3.97
C GLY A 188 -18.43 -5.11 4.66
N LYS A 189 -18.43 -6.39 5.03
CA LYS A 189 -19.57 -7.05 5.67
C LYS A 189 -19.78 -6.51 7.07
N SER A 190 -18.72 -6.49 7.89
CA SER A 190 -18.75 -5.97 9.27
C SER A 190 -19.22 -4.51 9.31
N LYS A 191 -18.76 -3.68 8.36
CA LYS A 191 -19.26 -2.31 8.16
C LYS A 191 -20.77 -2.24 7.87
N HIS A 192 -21.27 -3.05 6.93
CA HIS A 192 -22.70 -3.04 6.57
C HIS A 192 -23.58 -3.52 7.73
N ASP A 193 -23.20 -4.62 8.38
CA ASP A 193 -23.93 -5.22 9.50
C ASP A 193 -24.02 -4.24 10.68
N TRP A 194 -22.92 -3.52 10.98
CA TRP A 194 -22.91 -2.47 11.98
C TRP A 194 -23.86 -1.33 11.62
N ILE A 195 -23.74 -0.78 10.41
CA ILE A 195 -24.56 0.37 9.99
C ILE A 195 -26.04 0.01 10.01
N ALA A 196 -26.41 -1.20 9.61
CA ALA A 196 -27.79 -1.68 9.66
C ALA A 196 -28.34 -1.75 11.10
N SER A 197 -27.49 -2.10 12.07
CA SER A 197 -27.90 -2.35 13.46
C SER A 197 -27.82 -1.10 14.35
N HIS A 198 -26.86 -0.20 14.10
CA HIS A 198 -26.50 0.90 15.00
C HIS A 198 -26.49 2.28 14.31
N GLY A 199 -26.69 2.35 12.99
CA GLY A 199 -26.64 3.60 12.24
C GLY A 199 -25.22 4.08 11.92
N ARG A 200 -25.04 5.39 11.74
CA ARG A 200 -23.81 6.02 11.20
C ARG A 200 -23.17 7.03 12.16
N GLU A 201 -23.25 6.78 13.47
CA GLU A 201 -22.69 7.70 14.47
C GLU A 201 -21.15 7.70 14.48
N ILE A 202 -20.53 6.65 13.97
CA ILE A 202 -19.08 6.50 13.84
C ILE A 202 -18.74 6.38 12.36
N ASP A 203 -17.61 6.97 11.96
CA ASP A 203 -17.08 6.81 10.62
C ASP A 203 -16.50 5.40 10.44
N PHE A 204 -17.05 4.65 9.47
CA PHE A 204 -16.52 3.36 9.06
C PHE A 204 -15.88 3.44 7.69
N TYR A 205 -14.64 2.96 7.62
CA TYR A 205 -13.87 2.81 6.39
C TYR A 205 -13.71 1.32 6.09
N HIS A 206 -13.83 0.98 4.82
CA HIS A 206 -13.33 -0.27 4.26
C HIS A 206 -11.93 -0.04 3.68
N TYR A 207 -11.06 -1.05 3.67
CA TYR A 207 -9.70 -0.94 3.14
C TYR A 207 -9.65 -0.25 1.79
N GLY A 208 -10.48 -0.67 0.84
CA GLY A 208 -10.52 -0.12 -0.51
C GLY A 208 -11.15 1.27 -0.65
N GLU A 209 -11.64 1.91 0.42
CA GLU A 209 -12.34 3.21 0.32
C GLU A 209 -11.43 4.42 0.46
N THR A 210 -10.23 4.26 1.01
CA THR A 210 -9.30 5.39 1.20
C THR A 210 -7.86 4.93 1.08
N LEU A 211 -7.05 5.70 0.35
CA LEU A 211 -5.62 5.44 0.22
C LEU A 211 -4.89 5.63 1.56
N PRO A 212 -3.86 4.83 1.87
CA PRO A 212 -3.20 4.87 3.18
C PRO A 212 -2.67 6.23 3.59
N ALA A 213 -2.07 7.00 2.68
CA ALA A 213 -1.59 8.36 2.97
C ALA A 213 -2.72 9.32 3.38
N ALA A 214 -3.84 9.27 2.66
CA ALA A 214 -5.00 10.11 2.94
C ALA A 214 -5.66 9.76 4.28
N LEU A 215 -5.73 8.47 4.61
CA LEU A 215 -6.27 8.00 5.88
C LEU A 215 -5.32 8.32 7.05
N ALA A 216 -4.02 8.01 6.93
CA ALA A 216 -3.00 8.33 7.94
C ALA A 216 -2.99 9.83 8.27
N ALA A 217 -3.16 10.69 7.26
CA ALA A 217 -3.20 12.13 7.48
C ALA A 217 -4.35 12.58 8.41
N ARG A 218 -5.39 11.76 8.59
CA ARG A 218 -6.54 12.08 9.44
C ARG A 218 -6.45 11.49 10.84
N VAL A 219 -5.50 10.60 11.08
CA VAL A 219 -5.41 9.76 12.27
C VAL A 219 -4.19 10.18 13.09
N ASP A 220 -4.36 10.21 14.41
CA ASP A 220 -3.28 10.54 15.34
C ASP A 220 -2.89 9.31 16.19
N VAL A 221 -3.83 8.40 16.41
CA VAL A 221 -3.61 7.11 17.09
C VAL A 221 -4.26 5.98 16.29
N LEU A 222 -3.54 4.89 16.03
CA LEU A 222 -4.08 3.67 15.45
C LEU A 222 -4.02 2.55 16.48
N VAL A 223 -5.15 1.88 16.70
CA VAL A 223 -5.26 0.69 17.53
C VAL A 223 -5.53 -0.50 16.63
N SER A 224 -4.62 -1.47 16.59
CA SER A 224 -4.78 -2.65 15.73
C SER A 224 -5.15 -3.89 16.53
N PHE A 225 -6.21 -4.57 16.10
CA PHE A 225 -6.65 -5.84 16.66
C PHE A 225 -6.22 -7.04 15.79
N VAL A 226 -5.66 -6.78 14.60
CA VAL A 226 -5.14 -7.80 13.69
C VAL A 226 -3.64 -7.62 13.38
N PRO A 227 -2.92 -8.71 13.04
CA PRO A 227 -1.55 -8.61 12.56
C PRO A 227 -1.44 -7.82 11.24
N LEU A 228 -0.37 -7.04 11.07
CA LEU A 228 -0.17 -6.15 9.93
C LEU A 228 0.57 -6.83 8.76
N GLN A 229 1.24 -7.95 9.00
CA GLN A 229 2.24 -8.53 8.09
C GLN A 229 1.69 -8.94 6.72
N LYS A 230 0.38 -9.16 6.58
CA LYS A 230 -0.23 -9.72 5.35
C LYS A 230 -0.97 -8.70 4.49
N ASN A 231 -1.02 -7.43 4.89
CA ASN A 231 -1.81 -6.42 4.20
C ASN A 231 -0.95 -5.19 3.92
N TYR A 232 -0.50 -5.05 2.67
CA TYR A 232 0.37 -3.95 2.24
C TYR A 232 -0.26 -2.57 2.47
N ARG A 233 -1.59 -2.46 2.32
CA ARG A 233 -2.33 -1.23 2.57
C ARG A 233 -2.27 -0.83 4.05
N LEU A 234 -2.40 -1.79 4.96
CA LEU A 234 -2.23 -1.58 6.41
C LEU A 234 -0.79 -1.26 6.79
N GLN A 235 0.19 -1.97 6.23
CA GLN A 235 1.61 -1.67 6.46
C GLN A 235 1.94 -0.24 6.05
N SER A 236 1.46 0.16 4.88
CA SER A 236 1.62 1.52 4.36
C SER A 236 0.91 2.56 5.22
N LEU A 237 -0.27 2.25 5.75
CA LEU A 237 -1.02 3.13 6.66
C LEU A 237 -0.23 3.37 7.94
N VAL A 238 0.29 2.30 8.54
CA VAL A 238 1.07 2.35 9.78
C VAL A 238 2.39 3.09 9.56
N ALA A 239 3.10 2.81 8.46
CA ALA A 239 4.32 3.53 8.12
C ALA A 239 4.09 5.03 7.98
N ASN A 240 2.98 5.44 7.33
CA ASN A 240 2.61 6.85 7.20
C ASN A 240 2.26 7.51 8.53
N LEU A 241 1.53 6.79 9.40
CA LEU A 241 1.20 7.26 10.74
C LEU A 241 2.47 7.50 11.57
N VAL A 242 3.37 6.52 11.60
CA VAL A 242 4.64 6.60 12.33
C VAL A 242 5.52 7.72 11.78
N ALA A 243 5.64 7.85 10.46
CA ALA A 243 6.37 8.95 9.84
C ALA A 243 5.78 10.33 10.17
N SER A 244 4.49 10.39 10.50
CA SER A 244 3.80 11.60 10.94
C SER A 244 3.85 11.83 12.46
N GLY A 245 4.52 10.96 13.22
CA GLY A 245 4.62 11.02 14.68
C GLY A 245 3.38 10.52 15.43
N GLY A 246 2.47 9.80 14.75
CA GLY A 246 1.29 9.21 15.38
C GLY A 246 1.64 7.99 16.24
N ALA A 247 0.72 7.64 17.15
CA ALA A 247 0.88 6.51 18.05
C ALA A 247 0.26 5.22 17.47
N LEU A 248 0.96 4.10 17.65
CA LEU A 248 0.47 2.76 17.32
C LEU A 248 0.25 1.97 18.61
N VAL A 249 -0.97 1.46 18.80
CA VAL A 249 -1.33 0.62 19.94
C VAL A 249 -1.58 -0.80 19.43
N ASP A 250 -0.73 -1.72 19.88
CA ASP A 250 -0.86 -3.15 19.55
C ASP A 250 -1.83 -3.84 20.51
N SER A 251 -3.05 -4.08 20.02
CA SER A 251 -4.09 -4.85 20.72
C SER A 251 -4.26 -6.24 20.11
N THR A 252 -3.28 -6.71 19.33
CA THR A 252 -3.31 -8.06 18.76
C THR A 252 -3.03 -9.12 19.82
N PRO A 253 -3.54 -10.35 19.66
CA PRO A 253 -3.14 -11.47 20.51
C PRO A 253 -1.62 -11.65 20.50
N ALA A 254 -1.01 -11.75 21.68
CA ALA A 254 0.44 -11.91 21.88
C ALA A 254 1.33 -10.74 21.38
N HIS A 255 0.75 -9.55 21.18
CA HIS A 255 1.48 -8.35 20.77
C HIS A 255 2.33 -8.57 19.49
N ALA A 256 1.67 -9.11 18.46
CA ALA A 256 2.30 -9.52 17.20
C ALA A 256 2.95 -8.37 16.44
N ILE A 257 2.54 -7.12 16.68
CA ILE A 257 3.14 -5.94 16.05
C ILE A 257 4.38 -5.50 16.83
N ALA A 258 4.27 -5.42 18.16
CA ALA A 258 5.39 -5.03 19.02
C ALA A 258 6.57 -6.03 18.99
N ARG A 259 6.31 -7.29 18.62
CA ARG A 259 7.35 -8.30 18.43
C ARG A 259 8.05 -8.24 17.06
N ALA A 260 7.44 -7.58 16.08
CA ALA A 260 7.92 -7.51 14.70
C ALA A 260 8.71 -6.22 14.39
N GLY A 261 8.62 -5.20 15.26
CA GLY A 261 9.37 -3.94 15.16
C GLY A 261 10.57 -3.91 16.10
#